data_AF-A0AAV7KDK5-F1
#
_entry.id   AF-A0AAV7KDK5-F1
#
_cell.length_a   1.000
_cell.length_b   1.000
_cell.length_c   1.000
_cell.angle_alpha   90.00
_cell.angle_beta   90.00
_cell.angle_gamma   90.00
#
_symmetry.space_group_name_H-M   'P 1'
#
loop_
_entity.id
_entity.type
_entity.pdbx_description
1 polymer ?
#
loop_
_entity_poly.entity_id
_entity_poly.type
_entity_poly.pdbx_seq_one_letter_code
_entity_poly.pdbx_strand_id
1 'polypeptide(L)'
;MFKLFCEEMGSEHVVLFFHTEVRWLSRGKILTRIAELHVEIALFLREHQNKFAESFEDDVFILSLSYLADIFSHLNNLNLTLQERVSIVFFVLRRLKPSR
;
A
#
# COMPACT_ATOMS: atom_id res chain seq x y z
N MET A 1 -16.33 4.95 -10.17
CA MET A 1 -15.68 5.33 -11.44
C MET A 1 -14.40 4.54 -11.64
N PHE A 2 -13.30 4.82 -10.93
CA PHE A 2 -12.06 4.04 -11.05
C PHE A 2 -12.21 2.53 -10.79
N LYS A 3 -12.99 2.14 -9.78
CA LYS A 3 -13.28 0.72 -9.51
C LYS A 3 -13.88 -0.03 -10.71
N LEU A 4 -14.89 0.54 -11.34
CA LEU A 4 -15.54 -0.05 -12.53
C LEU A 4 -14.55 -0.15 -13.70
N PHE A 5 -13.72 0.88 -13.88
CA PHE A 5 -12.67 0.89 -14.90
C PHE A 5 -11.66 -0.25 -14.72
N CYS A 6 -11.18 -0.48 -13.49
CA CYS A 6 -10.29 -1.61 -13.19
C CYS A 6 -10.98 -2.97 -13.37
N GLU A 7 -12.28 -3.08 -13.06
CA GLU A 7 -13.07 -4.30 -13.28
C GLU A 7 -13.23 -4.62 -14.76
N GLU A 8 -13.46 -3.62 -15.61
CA GLU A 8 -13.55 -3.75 -17.07
C GLU A 8 -12.22 -4.19 -17.69
N MET A 9 -11.09 -3.74 -17.13
CA MET A 9 -9.73 -4.11 -17.55
C MET A 9 -9.28 -5.49 -17.02
N GLY A 10 -10.09 -6.15 -16.18
CA GLY A 10 -9.77 -7.45 -15.60
C GLY A 10 -8.64 -7.42 -14.55
N SER A 11 -8.44 -6.28 -13.89
CA SER A 11 -7.34 -6.08 -12.95
C SER A 11 -7.51 -6.87 -11.65
N GLU A 12 -6.40 -7.35 -11.09
CA GLU A 12 -6.38 -8.06 -9.79
C GLU A 12 -6.78 -7.13 -8.63
N HIS A 13 -6.56 -5.82 -8.78
CA HIS A 13 -6.86 -4.83 -7.76
C HIS A 13 -7.83 -3.75 -8.25
N VAL A 14 -9.04 -3.80 -7.74
CA VAL A 14 -10.13 -2.91 -8.20
C VAL A 14 -10.36 -1.69 -7.30
N VAL A 15 -9.63 -1.58 -6.18
CA VAL A 15 -9.76 -0.46 -5.24
C VAL A 15 -8.40 -0.04 -4.68
N LEU A 16 -8.12 1.26 -4.71
CA LEU A 16 -7.03 1.86 -3.94
C LEU A 16 -7.47 2.03 -2.48
N PHE A 17 -6.87 1.28 -1.55
CA PHE A 17 -7.22 1.35 -0.13
C PHE A 17 -6.67 2.64 0.52
N PHE A 18 -7.46 3.70 0.57
CA PHE A 18 -7.06 4.96 1.21
C PHE A 18 -7.17 4.98 2.75
N HIS A 19 -7.73 3.94 3.39
CA HIS A 19 -7.91 3.89 4.85
C HIS A 19 -7.55 2.53 5.45
N THR A 20 -6.49 2.51 6.27
CA THR A 20 -6.31 1.50 7.33
C THR A 20 -5.74 2.19 8.57
N GLU A 21 -6.07 1.68 9.76
CA GLU A 21 -5.93 2.37 11.06
C GLU A 21 -4.50 2.77 11.45
N VAL A 22 -3.48 2.18 10.81
CA VAL A 22 -2.07 2.58 11.00
C VAL A 22 -1.60 3.38 9.80
N ARG A 23 -1.57 4.71 9.97
CA ARG A 23 -1.40 5.74 8.92
C ARG A 23 -0.18 5.60 8.01
N TRP A 24 0.83 4.82 8.39
CA TRP A 24 2.03 4.59 7.58
C TRP A 24 2.08 3.18 6.96
N LEU A 25 1.52 2.16 7.62
CA LEU A 25 1.31 0.83 7.02
C LEU A 25 0.32 0.92 5.84
N SER A 26 -0.67 1.82 5.96
CA SER A 26 -1.59 2.14 4.86
C SER A 26 -0.86 2.71 3.65
N ARG A 27 0.09 3.63 3.87
CA ARG A 27 0.85 4.30 2.80
C ARG A 27 1.72 3.33 2.00
N GLY A 28 2.34 2.37 2.66
CA GLY A 28 3.12 1.32 1.98
C GLY A 28 2.26 0.45 1.07
N LYS A 29 1.12 -0.04 1.58
CA LYS A 29 0.18 -0.85 0.81
C LYS A 29 -0.44 -0.10 -0.37
N ILE A 30 -0.67 1.21 -0.22
CA ILE A 30 -1.14 2.05 -1.32
C ILE A 30 -0.07 2.13 -2.41
N LEU A 31 1.20 2.32 -2.07
CA LEU A 31 2.29 2.40 -3.06
C LEU A 31 2.39 1.11 -3.88
N THR A 32 2.32 -0.06 -3.24
CA THR A 32 2.29 -1.36 -3.93
C THR A 32 1.16 -1.42 -4.94
N ARG A 33 -0.07 -1.06 -4.53
CA ARG A 33 -1.22 -1.07 -5.43
C ARG A 33 -1.14 -0.06 -6.56
N ILE A 34 -0.54 1.10 -6.33
CA ILE A 34 -0.33 2.10 -7.38
C ILE A 34 0.70 1.58 -8.40
N ALA A 35 1.73 0.85 -7.96
CA ALA A 35 2.70 0.22 -8.85
C ALA A 35 2.05 -0.90 -9.68
N GLU A 36 1.23 -1.75 -9.05
CA GLU A 36 0.51 -2.84 -9.74
C GLU A 36 -0.51 -2.30 -10.76
N LEU A 37 -1.18 -1.19 -10.44
CA LEU A 37 -2.22 -0.56 -11.27
C LEU A 37 -1.70 0.57 -12.17
N HIS A 38 -0.38 0.68 -12.38
CA HIS A 38 0.18 1.85 -13.07
C HIS A 38 -0.40 2.03 -14.48
N VAL A 39 -0.69 0.93 -15.19
CA VAL A 39 -1.28 0.95 -16.54
C VAL A 39 -2.72 1.48 -16.51
N GLU A 40 -3.55 0.94 -15.62
CA GLU A 40 -4.94 1.37 -15.44
C GLU A 40 -5.02 2.82 -14.97
N ILE A 41 -4.10 3.24 -14.10
CA ILE A 41 -3.97 4.63 -13.64
C ILE A 41 -3.57 5.54 -14.80
N ALA A 42 -2.60 5.15 -15.63
CA ALA A 42 -2.18 5.93 -16.81
C ALA A 42 -3.36 6.16 -17.76
N LEU A 43 -4.09 5.09 -18.11
CA LEU A 43 -5.23 5.15 -19.02
C LEU A 43 -6.36 6.01 -18.44
N PHE A 44 -6.71 5.81 -17.17
CA PHE A 44 -7.73 6.60 -16.49
C PHE A 44 -7.36 8.09 -16.43
N LEU A 45 -6.10 8.41 -16.13
CA LEU A 45 -5.62 9.80 -16.11
C LEU A 45 -5.64 10.42 -17.50
N ARG A 46 -5.32 9.65 -18.54
CA ARG A 46 -5.34 10.10 -19.93
C ARG A 46 -6.76 10.41 -20.41
N GLU A 47 -7.73 9.56 -20.11
CA GLU A 47 -9.15 9.81 -20.40
C GLU A 47 -9.66 11.12 -19.76
N HIS A 48 -9.12 11.46 -18.59
CA HIS A 48 -9.44 12.68 -17.87
C HIS A 48 -8.51 13.87 -18.17
N GLN A 49 -7.68 13.79 -19.21
CA GLN A 49 -6.70 14.82 -19.62
C GLN A 49 -5.80 15.31 -18.47
N ASN A 50 -5.42 14.39 -17.57
CA ASN A 50 -4.59 14.71 -16.44
C ASN A 50 -3.11 14.64 -16.82
N LYS A 51 -2.36 15.70 -16.51
CA LYS A 51 -0.91 15.82 -16.76
C LYS A 51 -0.05 14.71 -16.15
N PHE A 52 -0.55 14.00 -15.15
CA PHE A 52 0.18 12.90 -14.51
C PHE A 52 0.13 11.60 -15.32
N ALA A 53 -0.71 11.49 -16.35
CA ALA A 53 -0.78 10.29 -17.19
C ALA A 53 0.59 9.90 -17.75
N GLU A 54 1.36 10.88 -18.26
CA GLU A 54 2.70 10.66 -18.81
C GLU A 54 3.68 10.10 -17.77
N SER A 55 3.53 10.47 -16.50
CA SER A 55 4.38 9.93 -15.43
C SER A 55 4.16 8.43 -15.22
N PHE A 56 2.93 7.95 -15.40
CA PHE A 56 2.60 6.52 -15.25
C PHE A 56 2.94 5.69 -16.50
N GLU A 57 3.54 6.30 -17.51
CA GLU A 57 4.10 5.65 -18.71
C GLU A 57 5.63 5.78 -18.77
N ASP A 58 6.23 6.58 -17.88
CA ASP A 58 7.68 6.74 -17.76
C ASP A 58 8.28 5.59 -16.95
N ASP A 59 9.12 4.79 -17.60
CA ASP A 59 9.80 3.63 -16.99
C ASP A 59 10.59 4.02 -15.73
N VAL A 60 11.22 5.21 -15.72
CA VAL A 60 12.01 5.68 -14.58
C VAL A 60 11.12 5.96 -13.37
N PHE A 61 9.97 6.60 -13.59
CA PHE A 61 8.97 6.83 -12.56
C PHE A 61 8.39 5.51 -12.03
N ILE A 62 8.00 4.59 -12.91
CA ILE A 62 7.43 3.29 -12.53
C ILE A 62 8.45 2.47 -11.72
N LEU A 63 9.71 2.47 -12.14
CA LEU A 63 10.79 1.80 -11.43
C LEU A 63 11.02 2.42 -10.03
N SER A 64 11.03 3.75 -9.95
CA SER A 64 11.18 4.47 -8.69
C SER A 64 10.02 4.19 -7.73
N LEU A 65 8.79 4.15 -8.26
CA LEU A 65 7.59 3.80 -7.51
C LEU A 65 7.65 2.36 -6.98
N SER A 66 8.07 1.41 -7.81
CA SER A 66 8.22 0.00 -7.45
C SER A 66 9.28 -0.19 -6.36
N TYR A 67 10.45 0.45 -6.53
CA TYR A 67 11.51 0.45 -5.52
C TYR A 67 11.05 1.01 -4.18
N LEU A 68 10.28 2.11 -4.22
CA LEU A 68 9.71 2.70 -3.01
C LEU A 68 8.70 1.74 -2.36
N ALA A 69 7.82 1.12 -3.14
CA ALA A 69 6.86 0.13 -2.66
C ALA A 69 7.55 -1.04 -1.95
N ASP A 70 8.65 -1.56 -2.49
CA ASP A 70 9.45 -2.62 -1.88
C ASP A 70 10.05 -2.22 -0.52
N ILE A 71 10.65 -1.02 -0.44
CA ILE A 71 11.17 -0.51 0.84
C ILE A 71 10.05 -0.42 1.88
N PHE A 72 8.90 0.14 1.50
CA PHE A 72 7.77 0.26 2.40
C PHE A 72 7.19 -1.09 2.81
N SER A 73 7.22 -2.10 1.93
CA SER A 73 6.84 -3.48 2.26
C SER A 73 7.74 -4.06 3.36
N HIS A 74 9.06 -3.90 3.24
CA HIS A 74 10.00 -4.33 4.27
C HIS A 74 9.80 -3.59 5.60
N LEU A 75 9.61 -2.28 5.57
CA LEU A 75 9.33 -1.48 6.78
C LEU A 75 8.01 -1.91 7.44
N ASN A 76 6.97 -2.18 6.64
CA ASN A 76 5.69 -2.66 7.11
C ASN A 76 5.83 -4.02 7.81
N ASN A 77 6.56 -4.96 7.21
CA ASN A 77 6.83 -6.28 7.79
C ASN A 77 7.63 -6.20 9.09
N LEU A 78 8.66 -5.35 9.13
CA LEU A 78 9.45 -5.12 10.33
C LEU A 78 8.57 -4.58 11.47
N ASN A 79 7.72 -3.60 11.20
CA ASN A 79 6.86 -3.04 12.24
C ASN A 79 5.79 -4.01 12.71
N LEU A 80 5.17 -4.79 11.82
CA LEU A 80 4.22 -5.83 12.25
C LEU A 80 4.92 -6.81 13.20
N THR A 81 6.13 -7.25 12.85
CA THR A 81 6.95 -8.13 13.70
C THR A 81 7.25 -7.49 15.06
N LEU A 82 7.59 -6.19 15.10
CA LEU A 82 7.85 -5.48 16.35
C LEU A 82 6.58 -5.29 17.19
N GLN A 83 5.45 -4.96 16.58
CA GLN A 83 4.16 -4.82 17.26
C GLN A 83 3.69 -6.14 17.86
N GLU A 84 3.84 -7.25 17.14
CA GLU A 84 3.56 -8.60 17.64
C GLU A 84 4.44 -8.92 18.86
N ARG A 85 5.75 -8.65 18.78
CA ARG A 85 6.68 -8.88 19.91
C ARG A 85 6.35 -8.03 21.13
N VAL A 86 6.05 -6.74 20.95
CA VAL A 86 5.64 -5.86 22.07
C VAL A 86 4.34 -6.37 22.68
N SER A 87 3.39 -6.82 21.85
CA SER A 87 2.11 -7.38 22.33
C SER A 87 2.32 -8.65 23.16
N ILE A 88 3.22 -9.54 22.71
CA ILE A 88 3.60 -10.75 23.45
C ILE A 88 4.25 -10.39 24.80
N VAL A 89 5.21 -9.46 24.80
CA VAL A 89 5.87 -9.02 26.04
C VAL A 89 4.85 -8.42 27.01
N PHE A 90 3.95 -7.57 26.53
CA PHE A 90 2.92 -6.97 27.37
C PHE A 90 1.93 -8.00 27.94
N PHE A 91 1.56 -9.00 27.12
CA PHE A 91 0.71 -10.12 27.56
C PHE A 91 1.40 -10.98 28.63
N VAL A 92 2.67 -11.32 28.43
CA VAL A 92 3.47 -12.09 29.41
C VAL A 92 3.67 -11.28 30.69
N LEU A 93 4.00 -9.99 30.60
CA LEU A 93 4.14 -9.11 31.78
C LEU A 93 2.82 -8.96 32.56
N ARG A 94 1.67 -8.93 31.88
CA ARG A 94 0.36 -8.94 32.54
C ARG A 94 0.08 -10.24 33.29
N ARG A 95 0.55 -11.39 32.77
CA ARG A 95 0.45 -12.69 33.43
C ARG A 95 1.38 -12.82 34.63
N LEU A 96 2.53 -12.15 34.59
CA LEU A 96 3.53 -12.17 35.67
C LEU A 96 3.24 -11.16 36.78
N LYS A 97 2.36 -10.17 36.57
CA LYS A 97 1.88 -9.33 37.68
C LYS A 97 0.88 -10.14 38.53
N PRO A 98 1.13 -10.35 39.83
CA PRO A 98 0.18 -11.01 40.71
C PRO A 98 -1.11 -10.19 40.77
N SER A 99 -2.27 -10.85 40.70
CA SER A 99 -3.54 -10.21 41.05
C SER A 99 -3.46 -9.76 42.51
N ARG A 100 -3.64 -8.47 42.75
CA ARG A 100 -3.89 -7.93 44.10
C ARG A 100 -5.27 -8.35 44.57
#